data_AF-A0A1F3LT84-F1
#
_entry.id   AF-A0A1F3LT84-F1
#
_cell.length_a   1.000
_cell.length_b   1.000
_cell.length_c   1.000
_cell.angle_alpha   90.00
_cell.angle_beta   90.00
_cell.angle_gamma   90.00
#
_symmetry.space_group_name_H-M   'P 1'
#
loop_
_entity.id
_entity.type
_entity.pdbx_description
1 polymer ?
#
loop_
_entity_poly.entity_id
_entity_poly.type
_entity_poly.pdbx_seq_one_letter_code
_entity_poly.pdbx_strand_id
1 'polypeptide(L)'
;MSTKHTGGNWKVGRPGTVVTDTIPEWLMNNTGHDDIEYYGGYLIAESISTKTDANLMAAAPNMLEALKGAKAVLDAQGINEDHCIVGLQYKQIINAINQAEQS
;
A
#
# COMPACT_ATOMS: atom_id res chain seq x y z
N MET A 1 17.89 -1.23 4.72
CA MET A 1 17.49 -0.80 3.37
C MET A 1 16.17 -0.08 3.51
N SER A 2 15.95 1.04 2.81
CA SER A 2 14.67 1.77 2.91
C SER A 2 13.57 0.94 2.26
N THR A 3 12.63 0.47 3.07
CA THR A 3 11.47 -0.39 2.74
C THR A 3 10.34 0.43 2.11
N LYS A 4 10.67 1.19 1.07
CA LYS A 4 9.69 2.04 0.39
C LYS A 4 8.88 1.18 -0.59
N HIS A 5 7.58 1.04 -0.37
CA HIS A 5 6.69 0.37 -1.31
C HIS A 5 6.76 1.02 -2.70
N THR A 6 6.61 0.21 -3.75
CA THR A 6 6.73 0.63 -5.14
C THR A 6 5.65 1.64 -5.54
N GLY A 7 6.04 2.77 -6.13
CA GLY A 7 5.26 3.62 -7.04
C GLY A 7 4.00 4.36 -6.55
N GLY A 8 3.30 3.92 -5.51
CA GLY A 8 2.06 4.54 -4.99
C GLY A 8 0.84 4.48 -5.93
N ASN A 9 1.02 4.37 -7.24
CA ASN A 9 -0.05 4.29 -8.24
C ASN A 9 -0.40 2.83 -8.61
N TRP A 10 -0.76 2.03 -7.61
CA TRP A 10 -1.17 0.64 -7.87
C TRP A 10 -2.52 0.62 -8.57
N LYS A 11 -2.63 -0.18 -9.64
CA LYS A 11 -3.85 -0.34 -10.44
C LYS A 11 -4.10 -1.81 -10.73
N VAL A 12 -5.36 -2.17 -10.93
CA VAL A 12 -5.71 -3.52 -11.39
C VAL A 12 -5.26 -3.66 -12.84
N GLY A 13 -4.44 -4.69 -13.10
CA GLY A 13 -3.97 -5.03 -14.44
C GLY A 13 -4.92 -5.99 -15.15
N ARG A 14 -4.36 -7.00 -15.82
CA ARG A 14 -5.13 -8.16 -16.30
C ARG A 14 -5.87 -8.86 -15.14
N PRO A 15 -6.94 -9.64 -15.44
CA PRO A 15 -7.64 -10.42 -14.43
C PRO A 15 -6.67 -11.20 -13.54
N GLY A 16 -6.79 -10.99 -12.22
CA GLY A 16 -5.92 -11.62 -11.23
C GLY A 16 -4.57 -10.93 -10.99
N THR A 17 -4.39 -9.67 -11.39
CA THR A 17 -3.11 -8.95 -11.23
C THR A 17 -3.27 -7.52 -10.71
N VAL A 18 -2.25 -7.03 -10.00
CA VAL A 18 -2.06 -5.63 -9.64
C VAL A 18 -0.72 -5.18 -10.19
N VAL A 19 -0.70 -4.00 -10.80
CA VAL A 19 0.46 -3.44 -11.48
C VAL A 19 0.70 -1.99 -11.03
N THR A 20 1.89 -1.45 -11.32
CA THR A 20 2.25 -0.04 -11.16
C THR A 20 2.81 0.50 -12.46
N ASP A 21 2.68 1.80 -12.71
CA ASP A 21 3.31 2.46 -13.87
C ASP A 21 4.81 2.71 -13.66
N THR A 22 5.25 2.72 -12.40
CA THR A 22 6.63 3.07 -12.04
C THR A 22 7.17 2.14 -10.99
N ILE A 23 8.41 1.71 -11.19
CA ILE A 23 9.23 1.01 -10.21
C ILE A 23 10.55 1.78 -10.01
N PRO A 24 11.19 1.68 -8.82
CA PRO A 24 12.52 2.21 -8.61
C PRO A 24 13.54 1.60 -9.58
N GLU A 25 14.51 2.42 -10.02
CA GLU A 25 15.55 2.01 -10.99
C GLU A 25 16.34 0.78 -10.55
N TRP A 26 16.57 0.63 -9.24
CA TRP A 26 17.27 -0.52 -8.66
C TRP A 26 16.49 -1.85 -8.75
N LEU A 27 15.18 -1.80 -9.02
CA LEU A 27 14.33 -2.97 -9.28
C LEU A 27 14.24 -3.31 -10.77
N MET A 28 14.72 -2.46 -11.68
CA MET A 28 14.52 -2.64 -13.13
C MET A 28 15.25 -3.86 -13.71
N ASN A 29 16.33 -4.33 -13.09
CA ASN A 29 17.27 -5.21 -13.77
C ASN A 29 17.13 -6.73 -13.46
N ASN A 30 16.17 -7.21 -12.65
CA ASN A 30 16.23 -8.61 -12.15
C ASN A 30 14.90 -9.34 -11.81
N THR A 31 13.73 -8.92 -12.30
CA THR A 31 12.45 -9.29 -11.66
C THR A 31 11.29 -9.63 -12.60
N GLY A 32 11.55 -10.01 -13.86
CA GLY A 32 10.48 -10.40 -14.80
C GLY A 32 9.62 -9.22 -15.27
N HIS A 33 10.24 -8.04 -15.34
CA HIS A 33 9.61 -6.79 -15.77
C HIS A 33 9.55 -6.63 -17.30
N ASP A 34 9.93 -7.64 -18.05
CA ASP A 34 9.98 -7.60 -19.52
C ASP A 34 8.57 -7.69 -20.15
N ASP A 35 7.58 -8.10 -19.37
CA ASP A 35 6.20 -8.34 -19.82
C ASP A 35 5.25 -7.16 -19.51
N ILE A 36 5.75 -5.91 -19.46
CA ILE A 36 4.93 -4.70 -19.23
C ILE A 36 3.74 -4.64 -20.21
N GLU A 37 3.98 -4.98 -21.48
CA GLU A 37 2.95 -5.01 -22.52
C GLU A 37 1.87 -6.07 -22.24
N TYR A 38 2.28 -7.22 -21.69
CA TYR A 38 1.34 -8.28 -21.32
C TYR A 38 0.49 -7.84 -20.12
N TYR A 39 1.09 -7.38 -19.02
CA TYR A 39 0.37 -7.07 -17.79
C TYR A 39 -0.29 -5.67 -17.77
N GLY A 40 0.11 -4.76 -18.65
CA GLY A 40 -0.37 -3.37 -18.71
C GLY A 40 0.32 -2.44 -17.70
N GLY A 41 1.49 -2.84 -17.21
CA GLY A 41 2.30 -2.15 -16.20
C GLY A 41 3.32 -3.10 -15.55
N TYR A 42 4.13 -2.57 -14.64
CA TYR A 42 5.06 -3.39 -13.84
C TYR A 42 4.30 -4.20 -12.81
N LEU A 43 4.52 -5.51 -12.78
CA LEU A 43 3.81 -6.42 -11.90
C LEU A 43 4.14 -6.19 -10.42
N ILE A 44 3.11 -6.01 -9.60
CA ILE A 44 3.19 -5.96 -8.12
C ILE A 44 2.74 -7.28 -7.52
N ALA A 45 1.64 -7.83 -8.02
CA ALA A 45 1.10 -9.10 -7.58
C ALA A 45 0.34 -9.79 -8.72
N GLU A 46 0.38 -11.11 -8.75
CA GLU A 46 -0.38 -11.95 -9.68
C GLU A 46 -1.08 -13.11 -8.96
N SER A 47 -1.85 -13.89 -9.72
CA SER A 47 -2.62 -15.04 -9.22
C SER A 47 -3.66 -14.67 -8.15
N ILE A 48 -4.20 -13.46 -8.22
CA ILE A 48 -5.23 -12.97 -7.30
C ILE A 48 -6.58 -13.61 -7.65
N SER A 49 -7.19 -14.30 -6.69
CA SER A 49 -8.36 -15.15 -6.95
C SER A 49 -9.61 -14.37 -7.34
N THR A 50 -9.82 -13.17 -6.79
CA THR A 50 -11.01 -12.36 -7.08
C THR A 50 -10.66 -10.94 -7.49
N LYS A 51 -11.54 -10.34 -8.30
CA LYS A 51 -11.43 -8.92 -8.68
C LYS A 51 -11.53 -7.99 -7.47
N THR A 52 -12.33 -8.37 -6.46
CA THR A 52 -12.49 -7.57 -5.24
C THR A 52 -11.19 -7.51 -4.44
N ASP A 53 -10.46 -8.61 -4.33
CA ASP A 53 -9.15 -8.63 -3.65
C ASP A 53 -8.13 -7.77 -4.43
N ALA A 54 -8.11 -7.88 -5.76
CA ALA A 54 -7.26 -7.04 -6.59
C ALA A 54 -7.56 -5.54 -6.43
N ASN A 55 -8.84 -5.17 -6.35
CA ASN A 55 -9.26 -3.79 -6.07
C ASN A 55 -8.81 -3.33 -4.68
N LEU A 56 -8.96 -4.17 -3.65
CA LEU A 56 -8.54 -3.84 -2.28
C LEU A 56 -7.02 -3.63 -2.21
N MET A 57 -6.26 -4.50 -2.85
CA MET A 57 -4.80 -4.36 -2.96
C MET A 57 -4.41 -3.09 -3.70
N ALA A 58 -5.02 -2.81 -4.86
CA ALA A 58 -4.75 -1.58 -5.60
C ALA A 58 -5.08 -0.30 -4.80
N ALA A 59 -6.05 -0.35 -3.88
CA ALA A 59 -6.39 0.75 -2.99
C ALA A 59 -5.45 0.89 -1.78
N ALA A 60 -4.59 -0.10 -1.49
CA ALA A 60 -3.76 -0.12 -0.28
C ALA A 60 -2.86 1.10 -0.11
N PRO A 61 -2.18 1.63 -1.15
CA PRO A 61 -1.37 2.85 -1.01
C PRO A 61 -2.20 4.06 -0.55
N ASN A 62 -3.39 4.26 -1.14
CA ASN A 62 -4.28 5.36 -0.77
C ASN A 62 -4.82 5.20 0.65
N MET A 63 -5.13 3.96 1.08
CA MET A 63 -5.54 3.68 2.44
C MET A 63 -4.43 3.98 3.45
N LEU A 64 -3.18 3.62 3.14
CA LEU A 64 -2.03 3.93 4.00
C LEU A 64 -1.85 5.44 4.16
N GLU A 65 -1.91 6.21 3.09
CA GLU A 65 -1.81 7.67 3.14
C GLU A 65 -2.99 8.30 3.91
N ALA A 66 -4.21 7.78 3.75
CA ALA A 66 -5.36 8.23 4.52
C ALA A 66 -5.18 7.96 6.03
N LEU A 67 -4.65 6.80 6.41
CA LEU A 67 -4.35 6.47 7.80
C LEU A 67 -3.26 7.37 8.40
N LYS A 68 -2.20 7.66 7.63
CA LYS A 68 -1.16 8.63 8.03
C LYS A 68 -1.74 10.02 8.26
N GLY A 69 -2.61 10.49 7.36
CA GLY A 69 -3.33 11.74 7.51
C GLY A 69 -4.23 11.77 8.76
N ALA A 70 -4.98 10.69 8.99
CA ALA A 70 -5.81 10.55 10.19
C ALA A 70 -4.96 10.60 11.48
N LYS A 71 -3.83 9.88 11.51
CA LYS A 71 -2.88 9.93 12.63
C LYS A 71 -2.39 11.36 12.88
N ALA A 72 -1.98 12.08 11.83
CA ALA A 72 -1.49 13.45 11.95
C ALA A 72 -2.55 14.41 12.54
N VAL A 73 -3.82 14.26 12.16
CA VAL A 73 -4.93 15.04 12.74
C VAL A 73 -5.13 14.71 14.22
N LEU A 74 -5.10 13.42 14.60
CA LEU A 74 -5.22 12.99 15.99
C LEU A 74 -4.06 13.51 16.85
N ASP A 75 -2.83 13.43 16.34
CA ASP A 75 -1.63 13.96 16.99
C ASP A 75 -1.76 15.48 17.24
N ALA A 76 -2.25 16.24 16.24
CA ALA A 76 -2.45 17.68 16.35
C ALA A 76 -3.52 18.07 17.39
N GLN A 77 -4.46 17.16 17.68
CA GLN A 77 -5.49 17.33 18.71
C GLN A 77 -5.02 16.87 20.10
N GLY A 78 -3.80 16.37 20.24
CA GLY A 78 -3.28 15.81 21.49
C GLY A 78 -3.90 14.46 21.86
N ILE A 79 -4.59 13.81 20.92
CA ILE A 79 -5.21 12.49 21.14
C ILE A 79 -4.11 11.43 21.05
N ASN A 80 -4.13 10.52 22.02
CA ASN A 80 -3.17 9.43 22.14
C ASN A 80 -3.87 8.14 22.59
N GLU A 81 -3.10 7.07 22.79
CA GLU A 81 -3.60 5.75 23.16
C GLU A 81 -4.28 5.67 24.54
N ASP A 82 -4.05 6.64 25.43
CA ASP A 82 -4.64 6.68 26.78
C ASP A 82 -6.08 7.20 26.79
N HIS A 83 -6.59 7.70 25.64
CA HIS A 83 -7.96 8.20 25.53
C HIS A 83 -8.97 7.03 25.43
N CYS A 84 -10.00 6.99 26.28
CA CYS A 84 -10.77 5.75 26.50
C CYS A 84 -11.48 5.15 25.27
N ILE A 85 -12.03 5.97 24.37
CA ILE A 85 -12.70 5.50 23.15
C ILE A 85 -11.84 5.75 21.92
N VAL A 86 -11.19 6.91 21.84
CA VAL A 86 -10.41 7.32 20.66
C VAL A 86 -9.01 6.69 20.65
N GLY A 87 -8.47 6.36 21.82
CA GLY A 87 -7.14 5.75 21.98
C GLY A 87 -7.05 4.34 21.40
N LEU A 88 -8.14 3.56 21.45
CA LEU A 88 -8.20 2.25 20.79
C LEU A 88 -8.08 2.39 19.26
N GLN A 89 -8.81 3.34 18.66
CA GLN A 89 -8.74 3.61 17.23
C GLN A 89 -7.35 4.13 16.84
N TYR A 90 -6.78 5.02 17.65
CA TYR A 90 -5.42 5.53 17.45
C TYR A 90 -4.38 4.39 17.46
N LYS A 91 -4.50 3.45 18.39
CA LYS A 91 -3.64 2.26 18.46
C LYS A 91 -3.79 1.35 17.24
N GLN A 92 -5.01 1.15 16.75
CA GLN A 92 -5.25 0.38 15.51
C GLN A 92 -4.61 1.04 14.29
N ILE A 93 -4.73 2.37 14.17
CA ILE A 93 -4.10 3.15 13.08
C ILE A 93 -2.58 2.99 13.13
N ILE A 94 -1.95 3.15 14.30
CA ILE A 94 -0.50 2.98 14.46
C ILE A 94 -0.07 1.58 14.06
N ASN A 95 -0.77 0.55 14.55
CA ASN A 95 -0.42 -0.83 14.24
C ASN A 95 -0.49 -1.11 12.74
N ALA A 96 -1.52 -0.62 12.06
CA ALA A 96 -1.67 -0.80 10.62
C ALA A 96 -0.56 -0.08 9.83
N ILE A 97 -0.21 1.16 10.20
CA ILE A 97 0.89 1.91 9.57
C ILE A 97 2.22 1.19 9.79
N ASN A 98 2.51 0.80 11.03
CA ASN A 98 3.75 0.10 11.38
C ASN A 98 3.89 -1.22 10.62
N GLN A 99 2.82 -2.01 10.50
CA GLN A 99 2.84 -3.26 9.73
C GLN A 99 3.15 -3.00 8.25
N ALA A 100 2.58 -1.94 7.66
CA ALA A 100 2.80 -1.60 6.26
C ALA A 100 4.23 -1.11 5.98
N GLU A 101 4.91 -0.49 6.95
CA GLU A 101 6.25 0.09 6.79
C GLU A 101 7.40 -0.85 7.21
N GLN A 102 7.11 -1.91 7.97
CA GLN A 102 8.10 -2.88 8.48
C GLN A 102 8.44 -4.03 7.49
N SER A 103 8.10 -3.91 6.21
CA SER A 103 8.35 -4.97 5.19
C SER A 103 9.63 -4.76 4.39
#